data_AF-A0A316L896-F1
#
_entry.id   AF-A0A316L896-F1
#
_cell.length_a   1.000
_cell.length_b   1.000
_cell.length_c   1.000
_cell.angle_alpha   90.00
_cell.angle_beta   90.00
_cell.angle_gamma   90.00
#
_symmetry.space_group_name_H-M   'P 1'
#
loop_
_entity.id
_entity.type
_entity.pdbx_description
1 polymer ?
#
loop_
_entity_poly.entity_id
_entity_poly.type
_entity_poly.pdbx_seq_one_letter_code
_entity_poly.pdbx_strand_id
1 'polypeptide(L)'
;MKIKGNKKGFTLVELLAVIVVLAIIMIIAIPAVVESMNNAKKGSFKIYAQRALGNAESTFQSEDLLGTLPTNTSDDNRKKINDNCYCYTLAGIGLTSSGNFKGYVTVSLDDKREATYRVTLTDNSYSTKGSTYTDLNTSSNIANGSGGITSSCASATCSTSTPSTNEQAGS
;
A
#
# COMPACT_ATOMS: atom_id res chain seq x y z
N MET A 1 -6.50 -70.79 4.86
CA MET A 1 -5.88 -69.88 5.85
C MET A 1 -6.81 -68.69 6.04
N LYS A 2 -7.40 -68.51 7.22
CA LYS A 2 -8.48 -67.53 7.45
C LYS A 2 -7.90 -66.35 8.24
N ILE A 3 -7.65 -65.22 7.57
CA ILE A 3 -7.16 -63.99 8.22
C ILE A 3 -8.30 -63.40 9.05
N LYS A 4 -8.20 -63.50 10.38
CA LYS A 4 -9.14 -62.90 11.34
C LYS A 4 -8.78 -61.40 11.45
N GLY A 5 -9.51 -60.56 10.74
CA GLY A 5 -9.35 -59.10 10.82
C GLY A 5 -9.90 -58.56 12.15
N ASN A 6 -9.01 -58.31 13.12
CA ASN A 6 -9.34 -57.57 14.34
C ASN A 6 -9.49 -56.09 14.02
N LYS A 7 -10.70 -55.66 13.65
CA LYS A 7 -11.03 -54.24 13.54
C LYS A 7 -11.43 -53.73 14.92
N LYS A 8 -10.48 -53.17 15.68
CA LYS A 8 -10.82 -52.31 16.82
C LYS A 8 -11.32 -50.98 16.24
N GLY A 9 -12.61 -50.72 16.36
CA GLY A 9 -13.20 -49.44 15.98
C GLY A 9 -12.84 -48.37 17.01
N PHE A 10 -12.49 -47.17 16.54
CA PHE A 10 -12.38 -45.99 17.40
C PHE A 10 -13.70 -45.80 18.16
N THR A 11 -13.60 -45.55 19.46
CA THR A 11 -14.78 -45.24 20.28
C THR A 11 -15.16 -43.77 20.09
N LEU A 12 -16.46 -43.46 20.22
CA LEU A 12 -16.94 -42.08 20.08
C LEU A 12 -16.29 -41.13 21.11
N VAL A 13 -15.93 -41.64 22.30
CA VAL A 13 -15.29 -40.86 23.37
C VAL A 13 -13.88 -40.42 22.97
N GLU A 14 -13.10 -41.30 22.33
CA GLU A 14 -11.76 -40.96 21.84
C GLU A 14 -11.82 -39.87 20.77
N LEU A 15 -12.80 -39.96 19.86
CA LEU A 15 -13.00 -38.95 18.83
C LEU A 15 -13.49 -37.62 19.43
N LEU A 16 -14.35 -37.68 20.45
CA LEU A 16 -14.87 -36.51 21.15
C LEU A 16 -13.77 -35.75 21.90
N ALA A 17 -12.88 -36.46 22.60
CA ALA A 17 -11.79 -35.83 23.33
C ALA A 17 -10.86 -35.01 22.40
N VAL A 18 -10.60 -35.52 21.19
CA VAL A 18 -9.74 -34.84 20.20
C VAL A 18 -10.39 -33.56 19.67
N ILE A 19 -11.68 -33.59 19.32
CA ILE A 19 -12.36 -32.39 18.81
C ILE A 19 -12.47 -31.29 19.87
N VAL A 20 -12.62 -31.66 21.16
CA VAL A 20 -12.65 -30.70 22.27
C VAL A 20 -11.31 -29.99 22.40
N VAL A 21 -10.21 -30.73 22.37
CA VAL A 21 -8.86 -30.13 22.44
C VAL A 21 -8.59 -29.25 21.22
N LEU A 22 -8.95 -29.69 20.01
CA LEU A 22 -8.80 -28.89 18.78
C LEU A 22 -9.61 -27.59 18.84
N ALA A 23 -10.85 -27.64 19.35
CA ALA A 23 -11.69 -26.45 19.48
C ALA A 23 -11.07 -25.41 20.43
N ILE A 24 -10.51 -25.84 21.56
CA ILE A 24 -9.84 -24.95 22.52
C ILE A 24 -8.63 -24.27 21.87
N ILE A 25 -7.81 -25.03 21.14
CA ILE A 25 -6.64 -24.48 20.42
C ILE A 25 -7.08 -23.46 19.36
N MET A 26 -8.14 -23.75 18.60
CA MET A 26 -8.62 -22.84 17.56
C MET A 26 -9.10 -21.50 18.11
N ILE A 27 -9.79 -21.48 19.26
CA ILE A 27 -10.28 -20.24 19.88
C ILE A 27 -9.13 -19.27 20.18
N ILE A 28 -7.99 -19.77 20.63
CA ILE A 28 -6.80 -18.96 20.95
C ILE A 28 -6.05 -18.57 19.66
N ALA A 29 -5.99 -19.47 18.67
CA ALA A 29 -5.21 -19.26 17.46
C ALA A 29 -5.84 -18.27 16.46
N ILE A 30 -7.17 -18.27 16.31
CA ILE A 30 -7.87 -17.43 15.32
C ILE A 30 -7.54 -15.92 15.45
N PRO A 31 -7.64 -15.27 16.63
CA PRO A 31 -7.35 -13.84 16.73
C PRO A 31 -5.91 -13.50 16.31
N ALA A 32 -4.93 -14.30 16.72
CA ALA A 32 -3.53 -14.12 16.35
C ALA A 32 -3.29 -14.29 14.85
N VAL A 33 -3.96 -15.26 14.21
CA VAL A 33 -3.86 -15.48 12.76
C VAL A 33 -4.46 -14.30 11.98
N VAL A 34 -5.60 -13.77 12.42
CA VAL A 34 -6.25 -12.62 11.77
C VAL A 34 -5.37 -11.37 11.86
N GLU A 35 -4.79 -11.10 13.03
CA GLU A 35 -3.87 -9.98 13.23
C GLU A 35 -2.61 -10.12 12.36
N SER A 36 -2.00 -11.31 12.35
CA SER A 36 -0.85 -11.62 11.49
C SER A 36 -1.17 -11.41 10.01
N MET A 37 -2.35 -11.85 9.56
CA MET A 37 -2.79 -11.66 8.18
C MET A 37 -2.99 -10.16 7.86
N ASN A 38 -3.60 -9.39 8.75
CA ASN A 38 -3.75 -7.94 8.54
C ASN A 38 -2.39 -7.23 8.49
N ASN A 39 -1.45 -7.60 9.35
CA ASN A 39 -0.09 -7.06 9.33
C ASN A 39 0.65 -7.41 8.03
N ALA A 40 0.49 -8.64 7.52
CA ALA A 40 1.06 -9.07 6.25
C ALA A 40 0.47 -8.30 5.05
N LYS A 41 -0.85 -8.06 5.04
CA LYS A 41 -1.51 -7.27 3.99
C LYS A 41 -1.05 -5.81 4.04
N LYS A 42 -1.01 -5.19 5.23
CA LYS A 42 -0.50 -3.83 5.41
C LYS A 42 0.97 -3.71 5.00
N GLY A 43 1.78 -4.72 5.32
CA GLY A 43 3.19 -4.82 4.89
C GLY A 43 3.32 -4.88 3.36
N SER A 44 2.48 -5.68 2.69
CA SER A 44 2.47 -5.77 1.23
C SER A 44 2.06 -4.44 0.58
N PHE A 45 1.05 -3.76 1.13
CA PHE A 45 0.65 -2.42 0.71
C PHE A 45 1.81 -1.42 0.84
N LYS A 46 2.51 -1.42 1.98
CA LYS A 46 3.69 -0.58 2.23
C LYS A 46 4.78 -0.82 1.19
N ILE A 47 5.15 -2.09 0.95
CA ILE A 47 6.19 -2.45 -0.03
C ILE A 47 5.79 -1.95 -1.42
N TYR A 48 4.52 -2.11 -1.80
CA TYR A 48 4.04 -1.63 -3.09
C TYR A 48 4.13 -0.10 -3.22
N ALA A 49 3.71 0.63 -2.18
CA ALA A 49 3.83 2.08 -2.13
C ALA A 49 5.29 2.56 -2.23
N GLN A 50 6.22 1.89 -1.54
CA GLN A 50 7.66 2.18 -1.62
C GLN A 50 8.22 1.89 -3.02
N ARG A 51 7.78 0.79 -3.66
CA ARG A 51 8.15 0.51 -5.05
C ARG A 51 7.65 1.58 -6.00
N ALA A 52 6.43 2.08 -5.81
CA ALA A 52 5.89 3.18 -6.61
C ALA A 52 6.75 4.45 -6.47
N LEU A 53 7.15 4.81 -5.25
CA LEU A 53 8.07 5.92 -5.02
C LEU A 53 9.40 5.71 -5.78
N GLY A 54 10.04 4.55 -5.66
CA GLY A 54 11.34 4.30 -6.29
C GLY A 54 11.30 4.26 -7.82
N ASN A 55 10.21 3.74 -8.40
CA ASN A 55 10.03 3.77 -9.86
C ASN A 55 9.76 5.20 -10.35
N ALA A 56 8.94 5.97 -9.63
CA ALA A 56 8.71 7.37 -9.96
C ALA A 56 9.99 8.22 -9.85
N GLU A 57 10.82 7.96 -8.83
CA GLU A 57 12.12 8.60 -8.66
C GLU A 57 13.06 8.32 -9.82
N SER A 58 13.20 7.04 -10.20
CA SER A 58 14.05 6.64 -11.33
C SER A 58 13.55 7.24 -12.65
N THR A 59 12.23 7.26 -12.84
CA THR A 59 11.57 7.80 -14.03
C THR A 59 11.76 9.31 -14.14
N PHE A 60 11.51 10.04 -13.05
CA PHE A 60 11.66 11.49 -12.99
C PHE A 60 13.12 11.92 -13.22
N GLN A 61 14.09 11.29 -12.54
CA GLN A 61 15.51 11.62 -12.73
C GLN A 61 15.98 11.37 -14.16
N SER A 62 15.52 10.27 -14.78
CA SER A 62 15.86 9.97 -16.18
C SER A 62 15.31 11.03 -17.13
N GLU A 63 14.09 11.50 -16.89
CA GLU A 63 13.44 12.51 -17.72
C GLU A 63 13.97 13.92 -17.52
N ASP A 64 14.32 14.30 -16.30
CA ASP A 64 14.98 15.58 -16.03
C ASP A 64 16.34 15.63 -16.73
N LEU A 65 17.11 14.53 -16.70
CA LEU A 65 18.39 14.44 -17.38
C LEU A 65 18.27 14.47 -18.91
N LEU A 66 17.23 13.84 -19.46
CA LEU A 66 16.97 13.80 -20.91
C LEU A 66 16.22 15.04 -21.41
N GLY A 67 15.76 15.93 -20.53
CA GLY A 67 14.93 17.08 -20.89
C GLY A 67 13.53 16.69 -21.41
N THR A 68 13.05 15.50 -21.07
CA THR A 68 11.77 14.93 -21.54
C THR A 68 10.69 14.95 -20.46
N LEU A 69 10.83 15.83 -19.46
CA LEU A 69 9.81 16.01 -18.44
C LEU A 69 8.47 16.39 -19.09
N PRO A 70 7.33 15.94 -18.51
CA PRO A 70 6.02 16.28 -19.03
C PRO A 70 5.86 17.79 -19.19
N THR A 71 5.47 18.24 -20.39
CA THR A 71 5.16 19.65 -20.67
C THR A 71 3.65 19.91 -20.69
N ASN A 72 2.85 18.86 -20.86
CA ASN A 72 1.40 18.93 -20.97
C ASN A 72 0.68 18.60 -19.67
N THR A 73 -0.53 19.14 -19.55
CA THR A 73 -1.43 18.96 -18.40
C THR A 73 -2.49 17.86 -18.61
N SER A 74 -2.43 17.14 -19.74
CA SER A 74 -3.52 16.27 -20.22
C SER A 74 -3.12 14.81 -20.48
N ASP A 75 -1.87 14.43 -20.19
CA ASP A 75 -1.41 13.05 -20.35
C ASP A 75 -1.94 12.17 -19.20
N ASP A 76 -2.59 11.05 -19.54
CA ASP A 76 -3.23 10.16 -18.57
C ASP A 76 -2.24 9.50 -17.62
N ASN A 77 -1.02 9.23 -18.11
CA ASN A 77 -0.02 8.47 -17.36
C ASN A 77 0.94 9.34 -16.55
N ARG A 78 1.17 10.59 -16.99
CA ARG A 78 2.20 11.49 -16.47
C ARG A 78 1.80 12.92 -16.77
N LYS A 79 1.91 13.84 -15.82
CA LYS A 79 1.35 15.18 -16.00
C LYS A 79 2.20 16.23 -15.31
N LYS A 80 2.39 17.37 -15.96
CA LYS A 80 2.84 18.59 -15.28
C LYS A 80 1.65 19.21 -14.55
N ILE A 81 1.78 19.42 -13.24
CA ILE A 81 0.78 20.11 -12.43
C ILE A 81 1.12 21.60 -12.37
N ASN A 82 2.39 21.92 -12.11
CA ASN A 82 2.96 23.27 -12.19
C ASN A 82 4.48 23.17 -12.47
N ASP A 83 5.19 24.29 -12.53
CA ASP A 83 6.63 24.32 -12.89
C ASP A 83 7.52 23.48 -11.97
N ASN A 84 7.12 23.35 -10.72
CA ASN A 84 7.85 22.61 -9.69
C ASN A 84 7.15 21.31 -9.32
N CYS A 85 6.15 20.86 -10.09
CA CYS A 85 5.42 19.66 -9.72
C CYS A 85 4.89 18.82 -10.87
N TYR A 86 5.13 17.53 -10.72
CA TYR A 86 4.82 16.50 -11.69
C TYR A 86 4.03 15.37 -11.01
N CYS A 87 3.20 14.70 -11.78
CA CYS A 87 2.48 13.51 -11.35
C CYS A 87 2.77 12.37 -12.30
N TYR A 88 2.90 11.17 -11.74
CA TYR A 88 3.03 9.93 -12.48
C TYR A 88 2.04 8.91 -11.94
N THR A 89 1.20 8.35 -12.80
CA THR A 89 0.35 7.21 -12.43
C THR A 89 1.19 5.94 -12.26
N LEU A 90 0.62 4.91 -11.64
CA LEU A 90 1.27 3.60 -11.53
C LEU A 90 1.64 3.03 -12.92
N ALA A 91 0.79 3.21 -13.93
CA ALA A 91 1.09 2.78 -15.29
C ALA A 91 2.24 3.59 -15.91
N GLY A 92 2.28 4.90 -15.68
CA GLY A 92 3.33 5.80 -16.17
C GLY A 92 4.73 5.55 -15.60
N ILE A 93 4.82 4.77 -14.53
CA ILE A 93 6.07 4.33 -13.88
C ILE A 93 6.30 2.82 -14.03
N GLY A 94 5.60 2.16 -14.95
CA GLY A 94 5.79 0.73 -15.25
C GLY A 94 5.18 -0.24 -14.23
N LEU A 95 4.34 0.23 -13.31
CA LEU A 95 3.59 -0.59 -12.35
C LEU A 95 2.16 -0.86 -12.85
N THR A 96 2.06 -1.52 -14.01
CA THR A 96 0.78 -1.79 -14.70
C THR A 96 0.04 -3.03 -14.20
N SER A 97 0.69 -3.89 -13.39
CA SER A 97 0.17 -5.22 -13.08
C SER A 97 0.28 -5.53 -11.59
N SER A 98 -0.67 -5.03 -10.80
CA SER A 98 -0.62 -5.22 -9.33
C SER A 98 -1.99 -5.46 -8.69
N GLY A 99 -2.99 -5.86 -9.47
CA GLY A 99 -4.32 -6.17 -8.93
C GLY A 99 -5.14 -4.90 -8.66
N ASN A 100 -5.70 -4.76 -7.46
CA ASN A 100 -6.64 -3.67 -7.12
C ASN A 100 -5.96 -2.35 -6.73
N PHE A 101 -4.66 -2.21 -6.92
CA PHE A 101 -3.96 -0.97 -6.60
C PHE A 101 -4.36 0.15 -7.57
N LYS A 102 -4.79 1.28 -7.00
CA LYS A 102 -5.08 2.52 -7.73
C LYS A 102 -4.32 3.66 -7.08
N GLY A 103 -3.77 4.56 -7.88
CA GLY A 103 -3.01 5.66 -7.34
C GLY A 103 -2.07 6.32 -8.32
N TYR A 104 -1.27 7.23 -7.77
CA TYR A 104 -0.26 8.01 -8.47
C TYR A 104 0.79 8.50 -7.47
N VAL A 105 1.94 8.90 -8.00
CA VAL A 105 3.03 9.54 -7.28
C VAL A 105 3.15 10.98 -7.75
N THR A 106 3.30 11.91 -6.83
CA THR A 106 3.61 13.31 -7.13
C THR A 106 5.04 13.61 -6.75
N VAL A 107 5.74 14.34 -7.61
CA VAL A 107 7.10 14.83 -7.44
C VAL A 107 7.05 16.33 -7.31
N SER A 108 7.52 16.89 -6.20
CA SER A 108 7.56 18.33 -5.95
C SER A 108 9.01 18.79 -5.78
N LEU A 109 9.42 19.80 -6.52
CA LEU A 109 10.74 20.42 -6.47
C LEU A 109 10.69 21.66 -5.58
N ASP A 110 11.69 21.84 -4.72
CA ASP A 110 11.87 23.09 -3.99
C ASP A 110 12.66 24.15 -4.80
N ASP A 111 12.95 25.29 -4.19
CA ASP A 111 13.73 26.39 -4.81
C ASP A 111 15.17 25.99 -5.16
N LYS A 112 15.70 24.94 -4.53
CA LYS A 112 17.03 24.37 -4.80
C LYS A 112 16.97 23.21 -5.79
N ARG A 113 15.79 22.91 -6.34
CA ARG A 113 15.50 21.75 -7.20
C ARG A 113 15.68 20.40 -6.50
N GLU A 114 15.54 20.34 -5.18
CA GLU A 114 15.49 19.08 -4.44
C GLU A 114 14.09 18.45 -4.59
N ALA A 115 14.04 17.20 -5.05
CA ALA A 115 12.79 16.50 -5.36
C ALA A 115 12.22 15.76 -4.13
N THR A 116 10.97 16.06 -3.78
CA THR A 116 10.18 15.35 -2.78
C THR A 116 9.15 14.45 -3.45
N TYR A 117 9.19 13.15 -3.13
CA TYR A 117 8.29 12.14 -3.69
C TYR A 117 7.20 11.80 -2.69
N ARG A 118 5.94 11.85 -3.14
CA ARG A 118 4.76 11.50 -2.34
C ARG A 118 3.86 10.55 -3.10
N VAL A 119 3.48 9.44 -2.46
CA VAL A 119 2.58 8.45 -3.05
C VAL A 119 1.18 8.59 -2.50
N THR A 120 0.20 8.54 -3.40
CA THR A 120 -1.22 8.38 -3.10
C THR A 120 -1.67 7.07 -3.70
N LEU A 121 -2.07 6.13 -2.86
CA LEU A 121 -2.33 4.74 -3.25
C LEU A 121 -3.51 4.18 -2.45
N THR A 122 -4.31 3.34 -3.08
CA THR A 122 -5.35 2.53 -2.44
C THR A 122 -5.34 1.12 -2.99
N ASP A 123 -5.73 0.16 -2.16
CA ASP A 123 -6.24 -1.14 -2.58
C ASP A 123 -7.64 -1.35 -1.97
N ASN A 124 -8.08 -2.60 -1.81
CA ASN A 124 -9.37 -2.94 -1.20
C ASN A 124 -9.40 -2.79 0.33
N SER A 125 -8.25 -2.83 1.00
CA SER A 125 -8.10 -2.93 2.46
C SER A 125 -7.39 -1.74 3.09
N TYR A 126 -6.58 -0.99 2.35
CA TYR A 126 -5.74 0.10 2.83
C TYR A 126 -5.66 1.22 1.81
N SER A 127 -5.43 2.43 2.33
CA SER A 127 -5.14 3.59 1.51
C SER A 127 -4.15 4.52 2.18
N THR A 128 -3.47 5.31 1.38
CA THR A 128 -2.53 6.33 1.82
C THR A 128 -2.56 7.52 0.86
N LYS A 129 -2.41 8.73 1.39
CA LYS A 129 -2.47 9.97 0.60
C LYS A 129 -1.27 10.84 0.92
N GLY A 130 -0.52 11.22 -0.11
CA GLY A 130 0.59 12.15 0.03
C GLY A 130 1.76 11.65 0.88
N SER A 131 1.92 10.33 1.06
CA SER A 131 2.93 9.75 1.96
C SER A 131 4.31 9.69 1.35
N THR A 132 5.33 9.97 2.16
CA THR A 132 6.74 9.80 1.80
C THR A 132 7.29 8.43 2.27
N TYR A 133 8.56 8.12 1.97
CA TYR A 133 9.19 6.89 2.47
C TYR A 133 9.17 6.78 4.00
N THR A 134 9.32 7.89 4.73
CA THR A 134 9.32 7.90 6.19
C THR A 134 7.91 7.62 6.74
N ASP A 135 6.88 8.22 6.14
CA ASP A 135 5.47 8.00 6.48
C ASP A 135 5.03 6.54 6.27
N LEU A 136 5.49 5.93 5.18
CA LEU A 136 5.24 4.51 4.91
C LEU A 136 5.99 3.62 5.90
N ASN A 137 7.17 4.04 6.39
CA ASN A 137 7.93 3.24 7.33
C ASN A 137 7.27 3.19 8.71
N THR A 138 6.82 4.34 9.21
CA THR A 138 6.10 4.48 10.48
C THR A 138 4.63 4.06 10.38
N SER A 139 4.13 3.83 9.16
CA SER A 139 2.73 3.53 8.88
C SER A 139 1.74 4.59 9.41
N SER A 140 2.23 5.83 9.63
CA SER A 140 1.46 6.95 10.20
C SER A 140 0.30 7.36 9.31
N ASN A 141 0.46 7.22 7.99
CA ASN A 141 -0.48 7.68 6.98
C ASN A 141 -1.14 6.53 6.20
N ILE A 142 -1.10 5.30 6.71
CA ILE A 142 -1.81 4.15 6.12
C ILE A 142 -3.13 3.97 6.87
N ALA A 143 -4.22 4.36 6.23
CA ALA A 143 -5.58 4.17 6.72
C ALA A 143 -6.12 2.78 6.37
N ASN A 144 -6.98 2.24 7.23
CA ASN A 144 -7.77 1.05 6.92
C ASN A 144 -8.93 1.44 5.99
N GLY A 145 -9.18 0.63 4.97
CA GLY A 145 -10.22 0.81 3.98
C GLY A 145 -9.72 1.37 2.64
N SER A 146 -10.48 1.07 1.59
CA SER A 146 -10.27 1.62 0.25
C SER A 146 -10.64 3.10 0.23
N GLY A 147 -9.75 3.95 -0.28
CA GLY A 147 -10.02 5.36 -0.51
C GLY A 147 -10.67 5.58 -1.88
N GLY A 148 -11.41 6.67 -2.05
CA GLY A 148 -11.87 7.17 -3.36
C GLY A 148 -10.73 7.72 -4.23
N ILE A 149 -9.63 6.97 -4.34
CA ILE A 149 -8.42 7.32 -5.08
C ILE A 149 -8.53 6.71 -6.48
N THR A 150 -8.31 7.54 -7.49
CA THR A 150 -8.32 7.15 -8.90
C THR A 150 -6.90 6.90 -9.40
N SER A 151 -6.75 6.11 -10.46
CA SER A 151 -5.47 5.88 -11.16
C SER A 151 -5.18 6.99 -12.18
N SER A 152 -5.45 8.25 -11.83
CA SER A 152 -5.30 9.38 -12.73
C SER A 152 -4.63 10.55 -12.04
N CYS A 153 -3.79 11.25 -12.79
CA CYS A 153 -3.19 12.50 -12.37
C CYS A 153 -4.14 13.71 -12.43
N ALA A 154 -5.40 13.53 -12.84
CA ALA A 154 -6.38 14.63 -12.92
C ALA A 154 -6.71 15.25 -11.55
N SER A 155 -6.77 14.43 -10.49
CA SER A 155 -7.03 14.86 -9.11
C SER A 155 -5.75 15.10 -8.30
N ALA A 156 -4.58 14.97 -8.93
CA ALA A 156 -3.31 15.09 -8.24
C ALA A 156 -3.04 16.56 -7.87
N THR A 157 -2.83 16.79 -6.58
CA THR A 157 -2.38 18.06 -6.02
C THR A 157 -1.02 17.87 -5.38
N CYS A 158 -0.16 18.85 -5.56
CA CYS A 158 1.16 18.86 -4.94
C CYS A 158 1.07 19.62 -3.63
N SER A 159 1.37 18.96 -2.51
CA SER A 159 1.52 19.67 -1.26
C SER A 159 2.82 20.47 -1.30
N THR A 160 2.72 21.77 -1.59
CA THR A 160 3.76 22.72 -1.22
C THR A 160 3.90 22.63 0.29
N SER A 161 5.11 22.33 0.77
CA SER A 161 5.39 22.27 2.19
C SER A 161 5.01 23.59 2.87
N THR A 162 3.91 23.60 3.60
CA THR A 162 3.90 24.19 4.93
C THR A 162 3.73 23.03 5.91
N PRO A 163 4.66 22.82 6.85
CA PRO A 163 4.44 21.85 7.91
C PRO A 163 3.14 22.24 8.61
N SER A 164 2.22 21.28 8.75
CA SER A 164 1.07 21.45 9.61
C SER A 164 1.59 21.62 11.04
N THR A 165 1.75 22.87 11.49
CA THR A 165 1.65 23.18 12.91
C THR A 165 0.22 22.83 13.28
N ASN A 166 0.04 21.62 13.83
CA ASN A 166 -1.17 21.32 14.57
C ASN A 166 -1.19 22.25 15.78
N GLU A 167 -1.96 23.33 15.67
CA GLU A 167 -2.58 23.98 16.82
C GLU A 167 -3.35 22.91 17.59
N GLN A 168 -2.75 22.39 18.66
CA GLN A 168 -3.52 21.99 19.83
C GLN A 168 -4.13 23.27 20.41
N ALA A 169 -5.33 23.62 19.96
CA ALA A 169 -6.19 24.52 20.71
C ALA A 169 -6.66 23.77 21.97
N GLY A 170 -5.90 23.93 23.05
CA GLY A 170 -6.28 23.56 24.40
C GLY A 170 -6.18 24.78 25.30
N SER A 171 -7.32 25.40 25.58
CA SER A 171 -7.75 26.03 26.85
C SER A 171 -9.09 26.71 26.63
#